data_AF-A0A4Y2WFA4-F1
#
_entry.id   AF-A0A4Y2WFA4-F1
#
_cell.length_a   1.000
_cell.length_b   1.000
_cell.length_c   1.000
_cell.angle_alpha   90.00
_cell.angle_beta   90.00
_cell.angle_gamma   90.00
#
_symmetry.space_group_name_H-M   'P 1'
#
loop_
_entity.id
_entity.type
_entity.pdbx_description
1 polymer ?
#
loop_
_entity_poly.entity_id
_entity_poly.type
_entity_poly.pdbx_seq_one_letter_code
_entity_poly.pdbx_strand_id
1 'polypeptide(L)'
;MEDKYNLCQGNYNQVVTACEKVLHKDYQPVVEKADPISVAMAKNVTEAMSMVEPSYTWPALATYIYELVGLPCPVHMGIIDSICYSLIHFMMTYLIKFGSIRVFVNKLTRWKLNAGERKDLQLMEKEKNSLTAGTVLPG
;
A
#
# COMPACT_ATOMS: atom_id res chain seq x y z
N MET A 1 -13.74 -3.66 17.71
CA MET A 1 -12.71 -2.87 18.42
C MET A 1 -13.41 -2.07 19.49
N GLU A 2 -12.83 -1.95 20.69
CA GLU A 2 -13.36 -1.05 21.71
C GLU A 2 -13.12 0.41 21.31
N ASP A 3 -14.08 1.30 21.59
CA ASP A 3 -14.02 2.72 21.22
C ASP A 3 -12.76 3.44 21.73
N LYS A 4 -12.17 2.97 22.84
CA LYS A 4 -10.92 3.51 23.38
C LYS A 4 -9.71 3.41 22.42
N TYR A 5 -9.79 2.56 21.40
CA TYR A 5 -8.77 2.43 20.36
C TYR A 5 -9.13 3.16 19.05
N ASN A 6 -10.24 3.90 19.03
CA ASN A 6 -10.66 4.67 17.87
C ASN A 6 -9.80 5.94 17.73
N LEU A 7 -8.82 5.89 16.83
CA LEU A 7 -7.95 7.03 16.51
C LEU A 7 -8.72 8.24 15.93
N CYS A 8 -9.96 8.06 15.48
CA CYS A 8 -10.81 9.14 14.98
C CYS A 8 -11.67 9.79 16.09
N GLN A 9 -11.58 9.30 17.33
CA GLN A 9 -12.36 9.82 18.45
C GLN A 9 -11.57 10.89 19.19
N GLY A 10 -11.91 12.16 18.94
CA GLY A 10 -11.26 13.30 19.56
C GLY A 10 -11.27 14.52 18.66
N ASN A 11 -10.79 15.65 19.17
CA ASN A 11 -10.52 16.81 18.33
C ASN A 11 -9.23 16.62 17.51
N TYR A 12 -9.01 17.46 16.50
CA TYR A 12 -7.87 17.35 15.59
C TYR A 12 -6.53 17.20 16.30
N ASN A 13 -6.27 18.01 17.35
CA ASN A 13 -5.00 17.95 18.08
C ASN A 13 -4.83 16.62 18.83
N GLN A 14 -5.90 16.10 19.44
CA GLN A 14 -5.87 14.79 20.11
C GLN A 14 -5.55 13.67 19.12
N VAL A 15 -6.14 13.71 17.92
CA VAL A 15 -5.88 12.73 16.86
C VAL A 15 -4.44 12.83 16.38
N VAL A 16 -3.94 14.05 16.12
CA VAL A 16 -2.55 14.26 15.67
C VAL A 16 -1.56 13.75 16.71
N THR A 17 -1.72 14.09 17.99
CA THR A 17 -0.84 13.60 19.06
C THR A 17 -0.90 12.08 19.20
N ALA A 18 -2.08 11.46 19.03
CA ALA A 18 -2.20 10.01 19.03
C ALA A 18 -1.44 9.38 17.85
N CYS A 19 -1.56 9.94 16.66
CA CYS A 19 -0.83 9.49 15.47
C CYS A 19 0.69 9.66 15.63
N GLU A 20 1.17 10.80 16.14
CA GLU A 20 2.59 11.03 16.43
C GLU A 20 3.13 10.02 17.46
N LYS A 21 2.33 9.73 18.49
CA LYS A 21 2.68 8.71 19.47
C LYS A 21 2.83 7.33 18.81
N VAL A 22 1.86 6.92 17.99
CA VAL A 22 1.93 5.63 17.28
C VAL A 22 3.15 5.60 16.36
N LEU A 23 3.39 6.67 15.60
CA LEU A 23 4.49 6.73 14.65
C LEU A 23 5.86 6.61 15.34
N HIS A 24 6.10 7.39 16.40
CA HIS A 24 7.42 7.48 17.02
C HIS A 24 7.64 6.52 18.20
N LYS A 25 6.60 6.19 18.98
CA LYS A 25 6.76 5.29 20.12
C LYS A 25 6.54 3.83 19.78
N ASP A 26 5.60 3.55 18.87
CA ASP A 26 5.18 2.18 18.60
C ASP A 26 5.78 1.67 17.29
N TYR A 27 5.74 2.47 16.22
CA TYR A 27 6.17 2.04 14.88
C TYR A 27 7.67 2.21 14.63
N GLN A 28 8.26 3.34 14.99
CA GLN A 28 9.70 3.61 14.78
C GLN A 28 10.61 2.51 15.36
N PRO A 29 10.42 1.98 16.60
CA PRO A 29 11.26 0.90 17.12
C PRO A 29 11.14 -0.40 16.34
N VAL A 30 9.96 -0.67 15.76
CA VAL A 30 9.71 -1.85 14.92
C VAL A 30 10.44 -1.70 13.58
N VAL A 31 10.47 -0.50 13.00
CA VAL A 31 11.23 -0.22 11.77
C VAL A 31 12.74 -0.32 12.03
N GLU A 32 13.23 0.24 13.14
CA GLU A 32 14.66 0.20 13.50
C GLU A 32 15.19 -1.23 13.67
N LYS A 33 14.36 -2.12 14.24
CA LYS A 33 14.70 -3.53 14.48
C LYS A 33 13.85 -4.47 13.65
N ALA A 34 13.54 -4.08 12.42
CA ALA A 34 12.70 -4.86 11.54
C ALA A 34 13.34 -6.24 11.31
N ASP A 35 12.58 -7.30 11.59
CA ASP A 35 13.06 -8.65 11.32
C ASP A 35 13.08 -8.91 9.80
N PRO A 36 13.97 -9.80 9.32
CA PRO A 36 14.11 -10.05 7.88
C PRO A 36 12.85 -10.58 7.22
N ILE A 37 11.96 -11.28 7.95
CA ILE A 37 10.73 -11.84 7.40
C ILE A 37 9.73 -10.72 7.12
N SER A 38 9.56 -9.79 8.06
CA SER A 38 8.72 -8.61 7.87
C SER A 38 9.21 -7.74 6.71
N VAL A 39 10.52 -7.55 6.58
CA VAL A 39 11.12 -6.83 5.45
C VAL A 39 10.85 -7.53 4.12
N ALA A 40 11.05 -8.85 4.05
CA ALA A 40 10.78 -9.64 2.86
C ALA A 40 9.30 -9.61 2.47
N MET A 41 8.40 -9.66 3.45
CA MET A 41 6.96 -9.54 3.22
C MET A 41 6.59 -8.17 2.65
N ALA A 42 7.09 -7.08 3.27
CA ALA A 42 6.85 -5.73 2.79
C ALA A 42 7.37 -5.53 1.36
N LYS A 43 8.56 -6.06 1.06
CA LYS A 43 9.13 -6.06 -0.29
C LYS A 43 8.24 -6.79 -1.29
N ASN A 44 7.82 -8.02 -0.99
CA ASN A 44 6.97 -8.82 -1.89
C ASN A 44 5.62 -8.13 -2.17
N VAL A 45 5.00 -7.53 -1.15
CA VAL A 45 3.77 -6.76 -1.31
C VAL A 45 4.01 -5.54 -2.22
N THR A 46 5.13 -4.85 -2.04
CA THR A 46 5.50 -3.69 -2.85
C THR A 46 5.73 -4.08 -4.31
N GLU A 47 6.42 -5.18 -4.56
CA GLU A 47 6.64 -5.70 -5.91
C GLU A 47 5.33 -6.08 -6.59
N ALA A 48 4.40 -6.73 -5.87
CA ALA A 48 3.06 -7.00 -6.38
C ALA A 48 2.30 -5.71 -6.72
N MET A 49 2.40 -4.67 -5.87
CA MET A 49 1.80 -3.36 -6.14
C MET A 49 2.44 -2.65 -7.33
N SER A 50 3.75 -2.82 -7.54
CA SER A 50 4.46 -2.19 -8.66
C SER A 50 3.97 -2.64 -10.03
N MET A 51 3.35 -3.82 -10.12
CA MET A 51 2.69 -4.31 -11.33
C MET A 51 1.46 -3.47 -11.70
N VAL A 52 0.83 -2.81 -10.73
CA VAL A 52 -0.37 -1.99 -10.89
C VAL A 52 -0.05 -0.48 -10.88
N GLU A 53 0.99 -0.10 -10.13
CA GLU A 53 1.46 1.26 -9.98
C GLU A 53 3.01 1.29 -10.05
N PRO A 54 3.59 1.53 -11.24
CA PRO A 54 5.04 1.45 -11.45
C PRO A 54 5.87 2.40 -10.59
N SER A 55 5.24 3.44 -10.02
CA SER A 55 5.92 4.36 -9.10
C SER A 55 6.24 3.77 -7.73
N TYR A 56 5.72 2.57 -7.38
CA TYR A 56 5.89 1.92 -6.08
C TYR A 56 7.05 0.92 -6.12
N THR A 57 8.28 1.39 -6.28
CA THR A 57 9.46 0.52 -6.14
C THR A 57 9.80 0.30 -4.67
N TRP A 58 10.36 -0.88 -4.34
CA TRP A 58 10.77 -1.18 -2.97
C TRP A 58 11.78 -0.17 -2.41
N PRO A 59 12.87 0.21 -3.11
CA PRO A 59 13.82 1.19 -2.58
C PRO A 59 13.19 2.57 -2.32
N ALA A 60 12.28 3.01 -3.19
CA ALA A 60 11.57 4.27 -3.01
C ALA A 60 10.64 4.24 -1.79
N LEU A 61 9.84 3.16 -1.65
CA LEU A 61 8.90 3.01 -0.54
C LEU A 61 9.63 2.82 0.80
N ALA A 62 10.67 1.98 0.83
CA ALA A 62 11.49 1.79 2.02
C ALA A 62 12.10 3.13 2.47
N THR A 63 12.68 3.89 1.56
CA THR A 63 13.25 5.21 1.89
C THR A 63 12.19 6.14 2.47
N TYR A 64 11.01 6.20 1.87
CA TYR A 64 9.90 7.00 2.38
C TYR A 64 9.47 6.58 3.80
N ILE A 65 9.37 5.28 4.09
CA ILE A 65 9.01 4.77 5.42
C ILE A 65 10.07 5.15 6.45
N TYR A 66 11.35 4.96 6.14
CA TYR A 66 12.46 5.28 7.04
C TYR A 66 12.53 6.79 7.31
N GLU A 67 12.31 7.62 6.28
CA GLU A 67 12.23 9.08 6.43
C GLU A 67 11.08 9.51 7.36
N LEU A 68 9.89 8.91 7.22
CA LEU A 68 8.73 9.21 8.07
C LEU A 68 9.01 9.01 9.56
N VAL A 69 9.83 8.02 9.90
CA VAL A 69 10.22 7.72 11.29
C VAL A 69 11.58 8.33 11.69
N GLY A 70 12.19 9.13 10.82
CA GLY A 70 13.46 9.82 11.08
C GLY A 70 14.67 8.88 11.18
N LEU A 71 14.66 7.75 10.48
CA LEU A 71 15.74 6.76 10.46
C LEU A 71 16.50 6.78 9.13
N PRO A 72 17.80 6.44 9.11
CA PRO A 72 18.54 6.27 7.88
C PRO A 72 18.08 4.98 7.16
N CYS A 73 17.73 5.09 5.88
CA CYS A 73 17.32 3.93 5.08
C CYS A 73 18.55 3.06 4.72
N PRO A 74 18.54 1.76 5.02
CA PRO A 74 19.63 0.84 4.63
C PRO A 74 19.56 0.40 3.16
N VAL A 75 18.49 0.75 2.44
CA VAL A 75 18.27 0.34 1.05
C VAL A 75 18.85 1.38 0.09
N HIS A 76 19.74 0.94 -0.80
CA HIS A 76 20.29 1.80 -1.83
C HIS A 76 19.25 2.09 -2.92
N MET A 77 19.09 3.37 -3.28
CA MET A 77 18.23 3.81 -4.37
C MET A 77 19.02 4.04 -5.65
N GLY A 78 18.54 3.50 -6.78
CA GLY A 78 19.00 3.89 -8.11
C GLY A 78 18.38 5.22 -8.58
N ILE A 79 18.73 5.63 -9.80
CA ILE A 79 18.20 6.85 -10.42
C ILE A 79 16.67 6.78 -10.58
N ILE A 80 16.16 5.64 -11.06
CA ILE A 80 14.72 5.44 -11.25
C ILE A 80 13.99 5.47 -9.91
N ASP A 81 14.55 4.83 -8.88
CA ASP A 81 13.97 4.82 -7.53
C ASP A 81 13.91 6.23 -6.92
N SER A 82 14.91 7.08 -7.18
CA SER A 82 14.90 8.47 -6.72
C SER A 82 13.76 9.28 -7.36
N ILE A 83 13.46 9.04 -8.63
CA ILE A 83 12.31 9.65 -9.32
C ILE A 83 11.00 9.14 -8.68
N CYS A 84 10.88 7.83 -8.50
CA CYS A 84 9.73 7.20 -7.85
C CYS A 84 9.50 7.72 -6.43
N TYR A 85 10.56 7.81 -5.61
CA TYR A 85 10.53 8.38 -4.27
C TYR A 85 10.07 9.84 -4.31
N SER A 86 10.61 10.66 -5.21
CA SER A 86 10.19 12.06 -5.36
C SER A 86 8.70 12.18 -5.67
N LEU A 87 8.17 11.29 -6.52
CA LEU A 87 6.74 11.23 -6.84
C LEU A 87 5.90 10.82 -5.62
N ILE A 88 6.31 9.78 -4.89
CA ILE A 88 5.64 9.34 -3.65
C ILE A 88 5.62 10.47 -2.62
N HIS A 89 6.79 11.06 -2.36
CA HIS A 89 6.94 12.13 -1.38
C HIS A 89 6.09 13.35 -1.76
N PHE A 90 6.08 13.74 -3.04
CA PHE A 90 5.23 14.83 -3.54
C PHE A 90 3.74 14.53 -3.40
N MET A 91 3.31 13.32 -3.79
CA MET A 91 1.92 12.87 -3.68
C MET A 91 1.43 12.93 -2.24
N MET A 92 2.20 12.35 -1.31
CA MET A 92 1.82 12.26 0.10
C MET A 92 1.88 13.63 0.80
N THR A 93 2.85 14.48 0.47
CA THR A 93 3.05 15.77 1.14
C THR A 93 2.10 16.87 0.65
N TYR A 94 1.80 16.88 -0.65
CA TYR A 94 1.09 17.99 -1.29
C TYR A 94 -0.25 17.58 -1.88
N LEU A 95 -0.27 16.54 -2.72
CA LEU A 95 -1.45 16.25 -3.54
C LEU A 95 -2.64 15.74 -2.71
N ILE A 96 -2.39 14.93 -1.66
CA ILE A 96 -3.45 14.39 -0.79
C ILE A 96 -4.16 15.48 0.04
N LYS A 97 -3.51 16.63 0.27
CA LYS A 97 -4.11 17.76 0.99
C LYS A 97 -5.28 18.36 0.21
N PHE A 98 -5.26 18.29 -1.12
CA PHE A 98 -6.35 18.78 -1.95
C PHE A 98 -7.52 17.79 -1.98
N GLY A 99 -8.67 18.21 -1.48
CA GLY A 99 -9.88 17.37 -1.41
C GLY A 99 -10.29 16.79 -2.77
N SER A 100 -10.22 17.59 -3.84
CA SER A 100 -10.54 17.14 -5.21
C SER A 100 -9.64 16.01 -5.69
N ILE A 101 -8.33 16.09 -5.39
CA ILE A 101 -7.38 15.04 -5.76
C ILE A 101 -7.67 13.77 -4.97
N ARG A 102 -7.94 13.89 -3.67
CA ARG A 102 -8.31 12.75 -2.82
C ARG A 102 -9.55 12.03 -3.35
N VAL A 103 -10.58 12.78 -3.75
CA VAL A 103 -11.80 12.22 -4.35
C VAL A 103 -11.50 11.53 -5.67
N PHE A 104 -10.67 12.14 -6.52
CA PHE A 104 -10.27 11.56 -7.80
C PHE A 104 -9.48 10.26 -7.62
N VAL A 105 -8.45 10.26 -6.77
CA VAL A 105 -7.63 9.09 -6.46
C VAL A 105 -8.50 7.97 -5.89
N ASN A 106 -9.40 8.27 -4.94
CA ASN A 106 -10.32 7.27 -4.39
C ASN A 106 -11.24 6.67 -5.47
N LYS A 107 -11.76 7.49 -6.39
CA LYS A 107 -12.56 7.00 -7.53
C LYS A 107 -11.73 6.09 -8.45
N LEU A 108 -10.50 6.49 -8.76
CA LEU A 108 -9.61 5.72 -9.62
C LEU A 108 -9.25 4.37 -8.99
N THR A 109 -8.88 4.36 -7.71
CA THR A 109 -8.58 3.14 -6.95
C THR A 109 -9.79 2.21 -6.91
N ARG A 110 -10.99 2.73 -6.63
CA ARG A 110 -12.22 1.93 -6.62
C ARG A 110 -12.54 1.35 -7.99
N TRP A 111 -12.30 2.12 -9.06
CA TRP A 111 -12.47 1.62 -10.42
C TRP A 111 -11.47 0.50 -10.76
N LYS A 112 -10.18 0.66 -10.39
CA LYS A 112 -9.16 -0.39 -10.57
C LYS A 112 -9.52 -1.67 -9.81
N LEU A 113 -9.96 -1.56 -8.56
CA LEU A 113 -10.41 -2.71 -7.76
C LEU A 113 -11.60 -3.43 -8.40
N ASN A 114 -12.65 -2.70 -8.78
CA ASN A 114 -13.81 -3.28 -9.46
C ASN A 114 -13.46 -3.89 -10.83
N ALA A 115 -12.42 -3.39 -11.50
CA ALA A 115 -11.92 -3.99 -12.74
C ALA A 115 -11.15 -5.29 -12.48
N GLY A 116 -10.39 -5.35 -11.39
CA GLY A 116 -9.75 -6.59 -10.91
C GLY A 116 -10.77 -7.66 -10.56
N GLU A 117 -11.75 -7.35 -9.71
CA GLU A 117 -12.82 -8.31 -9.32
C GLU A 117 -13.58 -8.87 -10.53
N ARG A 118 -13.86 -8.02 -11.54
CA ARG A 118 -14.51 -8.48 -12.77
C ARG A 118 -13.64 -9.44 -13.58
N LYS A 119 -12.32 -9.22 -13.62
CA LYS A 119 -11.40 -10.14 -14.29
C LYS A 119 -11.30 -11.47 -13.56
N ASP A 120 -11.27 -11.46 -12.24
CA ASP A 120 -11.23 -12.67 -11.41
C ASP A 120 -12.52 -13.49 -11.57
N LEU A 121 -13.69 -12.83 -11.55
CA LEU A 121 -14.98 -13.50 -11.80
C LEU A 121 -15.01 -14.16 -13.19
N GLN A 122 -14.52 -13.48 -14.23
CA GLN A 122 -14.42 -14.05 -15.57
C GLN A 122 -13.44 -15.21 -15.65
N LEU A 123 -12.35 -15.18 -14.88
CA LEU A 123 -11.39 -16.26 -14.80
C LEU A 123 -12.02 -17.50 -14.14
N MET A 124 -12.69 -17.32 -13.00
CA MET A 124 -13.40 -18.40 -12.31
C MET A 124 -14.52 -19.00 -13.15
N GLU A 125 -15.26 -18.17 -13.90
CA GLU A 125 -16.30 -18.66 -14.82
C GLU A 125 -15.70 -19.47 -15.97
N LYS A 126 -14.56 -19.05 -16.53
CA LYS A 126 -13.82 -19.83 -17.53
C LYS A 126 -13.31 -21.16 -16.99
N GLU A 127 -12.75 -21.20 -15.78
CA GLU A 127 -12.31 -22.43 -15.13
C GLU A 127 -13.47 -23.38 -14.82
N LYS A 128 -14.60 -22.84 -14.36
CA LYS A 128 -15.82 -23.63 -14.14
C LYS A 128 -16.35 -24.23 -15.44
N ASN A 129 -16.36 -23.45 -16.52
CA ASN A 129 -16.83 -23.89 -17.83
C ASN A 129 -15.88 -24.90 -18.50
N SER A 130 -14.57 -24.81 -18.26
CA SER A 130 -13.62 -25.82 -18.74
C SER A 130 -13.71 -27.14 -17.96
N LEU A 131 -13.96 -27.08 -16.65
CA LEU A 131 -14.24 -28.25 -15.81
C LEU A 131 -15.52 -28.97 -16.25
N THR A 132 -16.61 -28.24 -16.52
CA THR A 132 -17.85 -28.84 -17.01
C THR A 132 -17.72 -29.40 -18.43
N ALA A 133 -16.95 -28.75 -19.31
CA ALA A 133 -16.66 -29.27 -20.65
C ALA A 133 -15.78 -30.54 -20.63
N GLY A 134 -14.88 -30.68 -19.66
CA GLY A 134 -14.06 -31.88 -19.46
C GLY A 134 -14.81 -33.09 -18.90
N THR A 135 -15.97 -32.89 -18.28
CA THR A 135 -16.85 -33.98 -17.77
C THR A 135 -17.80 -34.56 -18.81
N VAL A 136 -17.86 -34.04 -20.05
CA VAL A 136 -18.72 -34.58 -21.11
C VAL A 136 -17.91 -35.47 -22.05
N LEU A 137 -17.57 -36.67 -21.58
CA LEU A 137 -17.30 -37.92 -22.32
C LEU A 137 -17.21 -39.02 -21.23
N PRO A 138 -17.80 -40.22 -21.35
CA PRO A 138 -18.30 -40.90 -22.55
C PRO A 138 -19.78 -41.35 -22.47
N GLY A 139 -20.35 -41.60 -23.65
CA GLY A 139 -21.60 -42.35 -23.87
C GLY A 139 -21.64 -42.77 -25.33
#